data_AF-A0A960IXV2-F1
#
_entry.id   AF-A0A960IXV2-F1
#
_cell.length_a   1.000
_cell.length_b   1.000
_cell.length_c   1.000
_cell.angle_alpha   90.00
_cell.angle_beta   90.00
_cell.angle_gamma   90.00
#
_symmetry.space_group_name_H-M   'P 1'
#
loop_
_entity.id
_entity.type
_entity.pdbx_description
1 polymer ?
#
loop_
_entity_poly.entity_id
_entity_poly.type
_entity_poly.pdbx_seq_one_letter_code
_entity_poly.pdbx_strand_id
1 'polypeptide(L)' 'MAGTAKARSAFLDRFEREVDPDGVLAPAERARRAHHARKAYFTRLAFKSAQARRARGGRS' A
#
# COMPACT_ATOMS: atom_id res chain seq x y z
N MET A 1 -0.34 -7.38 -22.45
CA MET A 1 0.44 -7.03 -21.24
C MET A 1 0.06 -7.98 -20.10
N ALA A 2 0.73 -9.13 -19.97
CA ALA A 2 0.39 -10.16 -18.96
C ALA A 2 1.21 -10.05 -17.65
N GLY A 3 2.20 -9.16 -17.58
CA GLY A 3 3.06 -8.97 -16.40
C GLY A 3 2.47 -8.09 -15.29
N THR A 4 1.47 -7.25 -15.62
CA THR A 4 0.91 -6.27 -14.66
C THR A 4 0.03 -6.91 -13.60
N ALA A 5 -0.70 -7.98 -13.94
CA ALA A 5 -1.60 -8.67 -13.02
C ALA A 5 -0.84 -9.45 -11.93
N LYS A 6 0.15 -10.27 -12.31
CA LYS A 6 0.98 -11.04 -11.35
C LYS A 6 1.77 -10.12 -10.42
N ALA A 7 2.35 -9.06 -10.95
CA ALA A 7 3.06 -8.06 -10.15
C ALA A 7 2.13 -7.33 -9.17
N ARG A 8 0.89 -7.05 -9.60
CA ARG A 8 -0.13 -6.44 -8.72
C ARG A 8 -0.55 -7.39 -7.61
N SER A 9 -0.75 -8.67 -7.89
CA SER A 9 -1.06 -9.66 -6.85
C SER A 9 0.06 -9.79 -5.83
N ALA A 10 1.31 -9.98 -6.28
CA ALA A 10 2.46 -10.07 -5.36
C ALA A 10 2.63 -8.81 -4.49
N PHE A 11 2.34 -7.63 -5.04
CA PHE A 11 2.33 -6.39 -4.28
C PHE A 11 1.22 -6.35 -3.21
N LEU A 12 0.05 -6.91 -3.50
CA LEU A 12 -1.05 -7.00 -2.54
C LEU A 12 -0.73 -7.99 -1.41
N ASP A 13 -0.16 -9.14 -1.75
CA ASP A 13 0.19 -10.20 -0.77
C ASP A 13 1.20 -9.72 0.28
N ARG A 14 2.06 -8.75 -0.07
CA ARG A 14 2.99 -8.13 0.89
C ARG A 14 2.26 -7.53 2.09
N PHE A 15 1.08 -6.93 1.91
CA PHE A 15 0.35 -6.29 3.02
C PHE A 15 -0.19 -7.32 4.01
N GLU A 16 -0.55 -8.52 3.56
CA GLU A 16 -0.99 -9.59 4.46
C GLU A 16 0.15 -10.05 5.37
N ARG A 17 1.36 -10.20 4.82
CA ARG A 17 2.56 -10.53 5.59
C ARG A 17 3.01 -9.40 6.51
N GLU A 18 2.81 -8.14 6.10
CA GLU A 18 3.19 -6.96 6.89
C GLU A 18 2.29 -6.80 8.14
N VAL A 19 1.01 -7.19 8.06
CA VAL A 19 0.06 -7.08 9.19
C VAL A 19 -0.04 -8.33 10.05
N ASP A 20 0.42 -9.48 9.55
CA ASP A 20 0.40 -10.77 10.24
C ASP A 20 1.64 -11.61 9.86
N PRO A 21 2.84 -11.21 10.31
CA PRO A 21 4.08 -11.92 9.97
C PRO A 21 4.11 -13.36 10.53
N ASP A 22 3.50 -13.57 11.69
CA ASP A 22 3.44 -14.87 12.38
C ASP A 22 2.22 -15.70 11.95
N GLY A 23 1.32 -15.15 11.14
CA GLY A 23 0.15 -15.88 10.62
C GLY A 23 -0.90 -16.24 11.67
N VAL A 24 -0.92 -15.56 12.82
CA VAL A 24 -1.74 -15.91 13.99
C VAL A 24 -3.16 -15.33 13.93
N LEU A 25 -3.39 -14.35 13.06
CA LEU A 25 -4.70 -13.71 12.94
C LEU A 25 -5.67 -14.59 12.15
N ALA A 26 -6.95 -14.54 12.53
CA ALA A 26 -8.01 -15.13 11.73
C ALA A 26 -8.00 -14.53 10.31
N PRO A 27 -8.31 -15.31 9.25
CA PRO A 27 -8.21 -14.85 7.86
C PRO A 27 -9.00 -13.55 7.58
N ALA A 28 -10.18 -13.39 8.18
CA ALA A 28 -11.00 -12.19 8.03
C ALA A 28 -10.32 -10.94 8.62
N GLU A 29 -9.68 -11.08 9.79
CA GLU A 29 -8.98 -9.97 10.45
C GLU A 29 -7.68 -9.62 9.72
N ARG A 30 -6.94 -10.63 9.25
CA ARG A 30 -5.77 -10.43 8.38
C ARG A 30 -6.15 -9.65 7.11
N ALA A 31 -7.22 -10.06 6.42
CA ALA A 31 -7.69 -9.38 5.22
C ALA A 31 -8.12 -7.94 5.51
N ARG A 32 -8.83 -7.70 6.62
CA ARG A 32 -9.24 -6.36 7.05
C ARG A 32 -8.02 -5.47 7.31
N ARG A 33 -7.03 -5.97 8.06
CA ARG A 33 -5.79 -5.23 8.35
C ARG A 33 -4.98 -4.97 7.09
N ALA A 34 -4.84 -5.96 6.20
CA ALA A 34 -4.14 -5.81 4.93
C ALA A 34 -4.80 -4.74 4.04
N HIS A 35 -6.13 -4.69 4.01
CA HIS A 35 -6.89 -3.64 3.32
C HIS A 35 -6.57 -2.24 3.89
N HIS A 36 -6.56 -2.09 5.23
CA HIS A 36 -6.21 -0.83 5.89
C HIS A 36 -4.76 -0.42 5.62
N ALA A 37 -3.81 -1.37 5.70
CA ALA A 37 -2.40 -1.12 5.40
C ALA A 37 -2.19 -0.65 3.96
N ARG A 38 -2.89 -1.29 3.00
CA ARG A 38 -2.89 -0.88 1.60
C ARG A 38 -3.41 0.54 1.42
N LYS A 39 -4.54 0.90 2.05
CA LYS A 39 -5.07 2.27 2.00
C LYS A 39 -4.07 3.28 2.57
N ALA A 40 -3.48 2.99 3.73
CA ALA A 40 -2.50 3.85 4.36
C ALA A 40 -1.26 4.07 3.47
N TYR A 41 -0.76 3.03 2.80
CA TYR A 41 0.37 3.13 1.87
C TYR A 41 0.08 4.13 0.74
N PHE A 42 -1.04 3.98 0.04
CA PHE A 42 -1.40 4.87 -1.07
C PHE A 42 -1.70 6.29 -0.60
N THR A 43 -2.34 6.46 0.55
CA THR A 43 -2.54 7.79 1.16
C THR A 43 -1.21 8.48 1.44
N ARG A 44 -0.23 7.77 2.03
CA ARG A 44 1.12 8.30 2.27
C ARG A 44 1.84 8.65 0.96
N LEU A 45 1.70 7.81 -0.06
CA LEU A 45 2.30 8.07 -1.38
C LEU A 45 1.70 9.31 -2.04
N ALA A 46 0.38 9.45 -2.02
CA ALA A 46 -0.32 10.62 -2.54
C ALA A 46 0.07 11.89 -1.77
N PHE A 47 0.15 11.83 -0.45
CA PHE A 47 0.59 12.92 0.40
C PHE A 47 2.01 13.39 0.02
N LYS A 48 2.97 12.47 -0.09
CA LYS A 48 4.35 12.78 -0.53
C LYS A 48 4.38 13.41 -1.93
N SER A 49 3.56 12.90 -2.85
CA SER A 49 3.44 13.46 -4.20
C SER A 49 2.87 14.89 -4.18
N ALA A 50 1.84 15.15 -3.37
CA ALA A 50 1.29 16.50 -3.19
C ALA A 50 2.32 17.47 -2.60
N GLN A 51 3.07 17.02 -1.58
CA GLN A 51 4.15 17.81 -0.99
C GLN A 51 5.25 18.15 -2.01
N ALA A 52 5.69 17.17 -2.82
CA ALA A 52 6.68 17.39 -3.87
C ALA A 52 6.21 18.37 -4.96
N ARG A 53 4.93 18.30 -5.35
CA ARG A 53 4.33 19.27 -6.28
C ARG A 53 4.30 20.68 -5.70
N ARG A 54 3.90 20.83 -4.43
CA ARG A 54 3.91 22.11 -3.73
C ARG A 54 5.32 22.71 -3.65
N ALA A 55 6.33 21.90 -3.34
CA ALA A 55 7.72 22.36 -3.27
C ALA A 55 8.28 22.81 -4.63
N ARG A 56 7.79 22.26 -5.75
CA ARG A 56 8.16 22.71 -7.09
C ARG A 56 7.43 23.98 -7.53
N GLY A 57 6.15 24.13 -7.17
CA GLY A 57 5.34 25.30 -7.50
C GLY A 57 5.63 26.54 -6.65
N GLY A 58 6.28 26.39 -5.49
CA GLY A 58 6.75 27.51 -4.66
C GLY A 58 8.16 28.02 -4.99
N ARG A 59 8.77 27.53 -6.08
CA ARG A 59 10.08 27.98 -6.60
C ARG A 59 9.93 28.69 -7.96
N SER A 60 8.89 29.52 -8.09
CA SER A 60 8.69 30.43 -9.22
C SER A 60 8.58 31.85 -8.71
#